data_AF-A0A2J6XM02-F1
#
_entry.id   AF-A0A2J6XM02-F1
#
_cell.length_a   1.000
_cell.length_b   1.000
_cell.length_c   1.000
_cell.angle_alpha   90.00
_cell.angle_beta   90.00
_cell.angle_gamma   90.00
#
_symmetry.space_group_name_H-M   'P 1'
#
loop_
_entity.id
_entity.type
_entity.pdbx_description
1 polymer ?
#
loop_
_entity_poly.entity_id
_entity_poly.type
_entity_poly.pdbx_seq_one_letter_code
_entity_poly.pdbx_strand_id
1 'polypeptide(L)'
;MTCYIDLENVNDIDELSDELNDLAEDINTIQDYLDDHIGDFIEKFSETLSTEGIELICNNSKEGIVECKYKFKSDLIDAEVIFSIEIDISDGKIKDYDINRIRINTK
;
A
#
# COMPACT_ATOMS: atom_id res chain seq x y z
N MET A 1 -11.18 -31.21 -15.06
CA MET A 1 -9.82 -30.68 -15.27
C MET A 1 -9.39 -30.12 -13.94
N THR A 2 -8.61 -30.88 -13.19
CA THR A 2 -8.08 -30.54 -11.88
C THR A 2 -6.73 -29.85 -12.10
N CYS A 3 -6.61 -28.61 -11.62
CA CYS A 3 -5.35 -27.88 -11.62
C CYS A 3 -4.48 -28.47 -10.50
N TYR A 4 -3.33 -29.03 -10.83
CA TYR A 4 -2.32 -29.45 -9.87
C TYR A 4 -1.27 -28.34 -9.81
N ILE A 5 -1.09 -27.75 -8.63
CA ILE A 5 0.10 -26.95 -8.33
C ILE A 5 1.14 -27.97 -7.85
N ASP A 6 2.14 -28.25 -8.68
CA ASP A 6 3.34 -28.98 -8.26
C ASP A 6 4.09 -28.08 -7.26
N LEU A 7 3.90 -28.35 -5.97
CA LEU A 7 4.61 -27.70 -4.87
C LEU A 7 5.68 -28.68 -4.39
N GLU A 8 6.85 -28.66 -5.03
CA GLU A 8 7.99 -29.48 -4.60
C GLU A 8 8.61 -29.04 -3.26
N ASN A 9 8.14 -27.95 -2.63
CA ASN A 9 8.54 -27.53 -1.29
C ASN A 9 7.38 -26.89 -0.53
N VAL A 10 6.94 -27.53 0.55
CA VAL A 10 5.98 -26.93 1.50
C VAL A 10 6.59 -25.72 2.20
N ASN A 11 7.92 -25.66 2.32
CA ASN A 11 8.64 -24.50 2.88
C ASN A 11 8.45 -23.20 2.08
N ASP A 12 8.35 -23.29 0.75
CA ASP A 12 8.20 -22.08 -0.09
C ASP A 12 6.82 -21.42 0.13
N ILE A 13 5.82 -22.19 0.58
CA ILE A 13 4.48 -21.68 0.89
C ILE A 13 4.49 -20.92 2.22
N ASP A 14 5.20 -21.44 3.21
CA ASP A 14 5.31 -20.79 4.53
C ASP A 14 6.06 -19.45 4.38
N GLU A 15 7.16 -19.42 3.63
CA GLU A 15 7.92 -18.19 3.36
C GLU A 15 7.11 -17.17 2.54
N LEU A 16 6.37 -17.62 1.51
CA LEU A 16 5.44 -16.75 0.77
C LEU A 16 4.31 -16.22 1.66
N SER A 17 3.82 -17.04 2.61
CA SER A 17 2.77 -16.62 3.54
C SER A 17 3.29 -15.55 4.49
N ASP A 18 4.53 -15.66 4.97
CA ASP A 18 5.16 -14.67 5.84
C ASP A 18 5.35 -13.33 5.10
N GLU A 19 5.86 -13.35 3.86
CA GLU A 19 6.01 -12.11 3.09
C GLU A 19 4.67 -11.44 2.74
N LEU A 20 3.61 -12.23 2.54
CA LEU A 20 2.24 -11.69 2.36
C LEU A 20 1.67 -11.10 3.66
N ASN A 21 2.04 -11.66 4.81
CA ASN A 21 1.66 -11.11 6.12
C ASN A 21 2.38 -9.78 6.35
N ASP A 22 3.67 -9.68 6.03
CA ASP A 22 4.43 -8.42 6.11
C ASP A 22 3.80 -7.33 5.23
N LEU A 23 3.44 -7.68 3.98
CA LEU A 23 2.73 -6.76 3.09
C LEU A 23 1.38 -6.32 3.68
N ALA A 24 0.64 -7.23 4.31
CA ALA A 24 -0.63 -6.90 4.94
C ALA A 24 -0.46 -5.98 6.16
N GLU A 25 0.60 -6.18 6.96
CA GLU A 25 0.95 -5.29 8.07
C GLU A 25 1.31 -3.89 7.58
N ASP A 26 2.09 -3.76 6.50
CA ASP A 26 2.40 -2.47 5.89
C ASP A 26 1.15 -1.75 5.40
N ILE A 27 0.23 -2.47 4.73
CA ILE A 27 -1.03 -1.90 4.25
C ILE A 27 -1.88 -1.42 5.43
N ASN A 28 -2.04 -2.24 6.48
CA ASN A 28 -2.78 -1.85 7.67
C ASN A 28 -2.18 -0.61 8.32
N THR A 29 -0.85 -0.56 8.41
CA THR A 29 -0.13 0.61 8.92
C THR A 29 -0.44 1.84 8.10
N ILE A 30 -0.37 1.77 6.77
CA ILE A 30 -0.74 2.88 5.88
C ILE A 30 -2.19 3.34 6.11
N GLN A 31 -3.13 2.41 6.30
CA GLN A 31 -4.53 2.74 6.57
C GLN A 31 -4.71 3.42 7.92
N ASP A 32 -4.08 2.91 8.98
CA ASP A 32 -4.12 3.52 10.31
C ASP A 32 -3.56 4.95 10.29
N TYR A 33 -2.44 5.17 9.58
CA TYR A 33 -1.89 6.52 9.40
C TYR A 33 -2.80 7.44 8.58
N LEU A 34 -3.48 6.91 7.55
CA LEU A 34 -4.44 7.69 6.79
C LEU A 34 -5.61 8.11 7.67
N ASP A 35 -6.18 7.19 8.45
CA ASP A 35 -7.27 7.45 9.38
C ASP A 35 -6.90 8.52 10.42
N ASP A 36 -5.70 8.41 11.01
CA ASP A 36 -5.19 9.38 11.99
C ASP A 36 -4.93 10.78 11.40
N HIS A 37 -4.62 10.85 10.10
CA HIS A 37 -4.34 12.09 9.38
C HIS A 37 -5.52 12.60 8.54
N ILE A 38 -6.73 12.03 8.69
CA ILE A 38 -7.94 12.65 8.13
C ILE A 38 -8.08 14.06 8.72
N GLY A 39 -8.17 15.07 7.85
CA GLY A 39 -8.19 16.48 8.24
C GLY A 39 -6.81 17.13 8.37
N ASP A 40 -5.73 16.42 8.03
CA ASP A 40 -4.37 16.95 7.91
C ASP A 40 -3.92 17.02 6.44
N PHE A 41 -2.77 17.66 6.19
CA PHE A 41 -2.18 17.76 4.85
C PHE A 41 -1.46 16.47 4.46
N ILE A 42 -1.51 16.10 3.17
CA ILE A 42 -0.80 14.92 2.62
C ILE A 42 0.71 14.93 2.92
N GLU A 43 1.32 16.12 3.04
CA GLU A 43 2.74 16.24 3.37
C GLU A 43 3.06 15.59 4.72
N LYS A 44 2.27 15.84 5.77
CA LYS A 44 2.46 15.23 7.09
C LYS A 44 2.29 13.72 7.06
N PHE A 45 1.30 13.25 6.32
CA PHE A 45 1.05 11.83 6.13
C PHE A 45 2.25 11.14 5.46
N SER A 46 2.75 11.73 4.36
CA SER A 46 3.92 11.22 3.63
C SER A 46 5.20 11.23 4.49
N GLU A 47 5.39 12.28 5.29
CA GLU A 47 6.51 12.39 6.23
C GLU A 47 6.45 11.31 7.32
N THR A 48 5.27 11.04 7.86
CA THR A 48 5.09 10.05 8.94
C THR A 48 5.33 8.63 8.45
N LEU A 49 4.83 8.28 7.27
CA LEU A 49 5.12 6.97 6.67
C LEU A 49 6.60 6.80 6.33
N SER A 50 7.25 7.86 5.87
CA SER A 50 8.69 7.82 5.62
C SER A 50 9.50 7.55 6.90
N THR A 51 9.02 7.99 8.08
CA THR A 51 9.68 7.68 9.36
C THR A 51 9.53 6.21 9.79
N GLU A 52 8.46 5.53 9.35
CA GLU A 52 8.27 4.09 9.53
C GLU A 52 8.98 3.26 8.45
N GLY A 53 9.69 3.90 7.51
CA GLY A 53 10.38 3.23 6.41
C GLY A 53 9.49 2.89 5.21
N ILE A 54 8.24 3.38 5.20
CA ILE A 54 7.28 3.17 4.12
C ILE A 54 7.33 4.38 3.18
N GLU A 55 7.94 4.19 2.01
CA GLU A 55 8.00 5.23 0.98
C GLU A 55 6.79 5.18 0.05
N LEU A 56 5.97 6.24 0.07
CA LEU A 56 4.88 6.44 -0.88
C LEU A 56 5.27 7.39 -2.01
N ILE A 57 4.91 7.01 -3.23
CA ILE A 57 5.03 7.88 -4.40
C ILE A 57 3.64 8.43 -4.71
N CYS A 58 3.39 9.67 -4.30
CA CYS A 58 2.12 10.36 -4.52
C CYS A 58 2.18 11.29 -5.74
N ASN A 59 1.25 11.13 -6.67
CA ASN A 59 1.10 11.96 -7.85
C ASN A 59 -0.30 12.58 -7.89
N ASN A 60 -0.39 13.85 -8.29
CA ASN A 60 -1.67 14.49 -8.53
C ASN A 60 -2.34 13.85 -9.75
N SER A 61 -3.40 13.08 -9.50
CA SER A 61 -4.14 12.37 -10.55
C SER A 61 -5.21 13.29 -11.14
N LYS A 62 -5.96 13.99 -10.30
CA LYS A 62 -7.01 14.96 -10.67
C LYS A 62 -7.10 16.07 -9.63
N GLU A 63 -7.84 17.13 -9.94
CA GLU A 63 -8.15 18.19 -8.97
C GLU A 63 -8.87 17.57 -7.75
N GLY A 64 -8.28 17.75 -6.56
CA GLY A 64 -8.78 17.15 -5.32
C GLY A 64 -8.52 15.65 -5.14
N ILE A 65 -7.74 15.00 -6.02
CA ILE A 65 -7.41 13.56 -5.89
C ILE A 65 -5.93 13.33 -6.13
N VAL A 66 -5.27 12.74 -5.13
CA VAL A 66 -3.88 12.31 -5.18
C VAL A 66 -3.83 10.80 -5.23
N GLU A 67 -3.09 10.26 -6.19
CA GLU A 67 -2.85 8.83 -6.29
C GLU A 67 -1.48 8.52 -5.67
N CYS A 68 -1.48 7.77 -4.57
CA CYS A 68 -0.27 7.34 -3.89
C CYS A 68 0.01 5.87 -4.19
N LYS A 69 1.28 5.54 -4.36
CA LYS A 69 1.73 4.19 -4.68
C LYS A 69 2.75 3.72 -3.67
N TYR A 70 2.47 2.59 -3.03
CA TYR A 70 3.42 1.82 -2.24
C TYR A 70 4.00 0.68 -3.08
N LYS A 71 5.30 0.44 -2.93
CA LYS A 71 5.98 -0.70 -3.54
C LYS A 71 6.63 -1.52 -2.44
N PHE A 72 6.13 -2.74 -2.27
CA PHE A 72 6.75 -3.74 -1.43
C PHE A 72 7.66 -4.61 -2.29
N LYS A 73 8.90 -4.80 -1.83
CA LYS A 73 9.89 -5.57 -2.56
C LYS A 73 10.58 -6.53 -1.59
N SER A 74 10.31 -7.81 -1.76
CA SER A 74 11.00 -8.89 -1.07
C SER A 74 11.68 -9.82 -2.07
N ASP A 75 12.28 -10.89 -1.55
CA ASP A 75 12.96 -11.88 -2.36
C ASP A 75 11.98 -12.78 -3.12
N LEU A 76 10.79 -13.07 -2.56
CA LEU A 76 9.80 -13.96 -3.19
C LEU A 76 8.61 -13.22 -3.83
N ILE A 77 8.23 -12.04 -3.34
CA ILE A 77 7.13 -11.23 -3.88
C ILE A 77 7.54 -9.80 -4.28
N ASP A 78 6.99 -9.33 -5.39
CA ASP A 78 6.95 -7.91 -5.75
C ASP A 78 5.49 -7.46 -5.72
N ALA A 79 5.15 -6.56 -4.79
CA ALA A 79 3.80 -6.02 -4.68
C ALA A 79 3.74 -4.50 -4.88
N GLU A 80 2.66 -4.06 -5.49
CA GLU A 80 2.36 -2.65 -5.73
C GLU A 80 0.94 -2.36 -5.25
N VAL A 81 0.82 -1.43 -4.30
CA VAL A 81 -0.47 -0.97 -3.77
C VAL A 81 -0.69 0.46 -4.23
N ILE A 82 -1.87 0.73 -4.78
CA ILE A 82 -2.26 2.04 -5.30
C ILE A 82 -3.46 2.53 -4.48
N PHE A 83 -3.27 3.68 -3.84
CA PHE A 83 -4.24 4.39 -3.03
C PHE A 83 -4.69 5.66 -3.78
N SER A 84 -5.96 6.01 -3.66
CA SER A 84 -6.46 7.35 -3.98
C SER A 84 -6.79 8.07 -2.69
N ILE A 85 -6.22 9.25 -2.51
CA ILE A 85 -6.49 10.14 -1.39
C ILE A 85 -7.29 11.31 -1.94
N GLU A 86 -8.52 11.49 -1.44
CA GLU A 86 -9.34 12.65 -1.73
C GLU A 86 -8.91 13.80 -0.81
N ILE A 87 -8.64 14.96 -1.40
CA ILE A 87 -8.29 16.19 -0.70
C ILE A 87 -9.41 17.21 -0.89
N ASP A 88 -9.79 17.90 0.18
CA ASP A 88 -10.62 19.09 0.07
C ASP A 88 -9.84 20.22 -0.63
N ILE A 89 -10.31 20.61 -1.81
CA ILE A 89 -9.73 21.67 -2.64
C ILE A 89 -9.79 23.06 -2.00
N SER A 90 -10.57 23.24 -0.93
CA SER A 90 -10.72 24.52 -0.24
C SER A 90 -9.57 24.79 0.72
N ASP A 91 -9.09 23.77 1.43
CA ASP A 91 -8.08 23.90 2.48
C ASP A 91 -6.91 22.92 2.36
N GLY A 92 -6.92 22.00 1.39
CA GLY A 92 -5.81 21.10 1.06
C GLY A 92 -5.68 19.90 1.98
N LYS A 93 -6.71 19.59 2.77
CA LYS A 93 -6.69 18.51 3.76
C LYS A 93 -7.24 17.19 3.24
N ILE A 94 -6.71 16.09 3.74
CA ILE A 94 -7.21 14.74 3.49
C ILE A 94 -8.65 14.66 3.98
N LYS A 95 -9.54 14.28 3.09
CA LYS A 95 -10.97 14.10 3.38
C LYS A 95 -11.33 12.63 3.47
N ASP A 96 -10.79 11.82 2.56
CA ASP A 96 -11.06 10.39 2.49
C ASP A 96 -9.93 9.69 1.71
N TYR A 97 -9.91 8.36 1.72
CA TYR A 97 -9.03 7.56 0.90
C TYR A 97 -9.67 6.23 0.47
N ASP A 98 -9.16 5.66 -0.61
CA ASP A 98 -9.58 4.36 -1.14
C ASP A 98 -8.37 3.56 -1.65
N ILE A 99 -8.37 2.25 -1.39
CA ILE A 99 -7.38 1.33 -1.94
C ILE A 99 -7.90 0.86 -3.31
N ASN A 100 -7.46 1.56 -4.35
CA ASN A 100 -7.91 1.26 -5.71
C ASN A 100 -7.47 -0.13 -6.19
N ARG A 101 -6.22 -0.49 -5.91
CA ARG A 101 -5.61 -1.68 -6.49
C ARG A 101 -4.41 -2.19 -5.72
N ILE A 102 -4.40 -3.49 -5.45
CA ILE A 102 -3.23 -4.25 -5.01
C ILE A 102 -2.82 -5.17 -6.16
N ARG A 103 -1.55 -5.16 -6.54
CA ARG A 103 -0.94 -6.13 -7.48
C ARG A 103 0.16 -6.86 -6.76
N ILE A 104 0.16 -8.19 -6.84
CA ILE A 104 1.20 -9.04 -6.25
C ILE A 104 1.71 -9.94 -7.37
N ASN A 105 3.03 -9.96 -7.56
CA ASN A 105 3.71 -10.87 -8.46
C ASN A 105 4.67 -11.72 -7.65
N THR A 106 4.49 -13.04 -7.70
CA THR A 106 5.46 -14.00 -7.14
C THR A 106 6.61 -14.20 -8.12
N LYS A 107 7.85 -14.31 -7.63
CA LYS A 107 9.04 -14.54 -8.44
C LYS A 107 9.32 -16.01 -8.70
#